data_AF-A0A534C102-F1
#
_entry.id   AF-A0A534C102-F1
#
_cell.length_a   1.000
_cell.length_b   1.000
_cell.length_c   1.000
_cell.angle_alpha   90.00
_cell.angle_beta   90.00
_cell.angle_gamma   90.00
#
_symmetry.space_group_name_H-M   'P 1'
#
loop_
_entity.id
_entity.type
_entity.pdbx_description
1 polymer ?
#
loop_
_entity_poly.entity_id
_entity_poly.type
_entity_poly.pdbx_seq_one_letter_code
_entity_poly.pdbx_strand_id
1 'polypeptide(L)'
;YVSLARRAPWLEGVCASLTELFAPEIHRQRLATWPQHYPWIEPAGLAYFQSRVSGAGRDVEYSLALTLERCRTRAAQERAIEVLEFKLDVLWQMNDAMALAYG
;
A
#
# COMPACT_ATOMS: atom_id res chain seq x y z
N TYR A 1 -10.85 -5.13 -3.38
CA TYR A 1 -10.57 -4.34 -2.16
C TYR A 1 -11.82 -3.75 -1.48
N VAL A 2 -12.63 -2.90 -2.12
CA VAL A 2 -13.80 -2.24 -1.46
C VAL A 2 -14.78 -3.26 -0.88
N SER A 3 -15.08 -4.33 -1.60
CA SER A 3 -15.95 -5.41 -1.11
C SER A 3 -15.39 -6.11 0.13
N LEU A 4 -14.07 -6.27 0.24
CA LEU A 4 -13.40 -6.82 1.44
C LEU A 4 -13.60 -5.87 2.62
N ALA A 5 -13.25 -4.59 2.46
CA ALA A 5 -13.40 -3.58 3.52
C ALA A 5 -14.85 -3.44 4.03
N ARG A 6 -15.85 -3.71 3.17
CA ARG A 6 -17.27 -3.62 3.54
C ARG A 6 -17.81 -4.88 4.24
N ARG A 7 -17.26 -6.06 3.95
CA ARG A 7 -17.89 -7.34 4.30
C ARG A 7 -17.06 -8.23 5.22
N ALA A 8 -15.74 -8.12 5.14
CA ALA A 8 -14.84 -8.88 5.99
C ALA A 8 -14.83 -8.31 7.43
N PRO A 9 -14.37 -9.09 8.42
CA PRO A 9 -14.05 -8.55 9.73
C PRO A 9 -13.12 -7.34 9.62
N TRP A 10 -13.35 -6.31 10.44
CA TRP A 10 -12.60 -5.05 10.36
C TRP A 10 -11.07 -5.24 10.44
N LEU A 11 -10.61 -6.27 11.18
CA LEU A 11 -9.19 -6.60 11.32
C LEU A 11 -8.56 -7.00 9.98
N GLU A 12 -9.31 -7.65 9.07
CA GLU A 12 -8.82 -7.93 7.72
C GLU A 12 -8.64 -6.63 6.92
N GLY A 13 -9.50 -5.63 7.13
CA GLY A 13 -9.30 -4.29 6.56
C GLY A 13 -7.98 -3.66 7.01
N VAL A 14 -7.61 -3.84 8.29
CA VAL A 14 -6.32 -3.40 8.85
C VAL A 14 -5.16 -4.21 8.28
N CYS A 15 -5.26 -5.54 8.17
CA CYS A 15 -4.21 -6.35 7.56
C CYS A 15 -3.97 -5.93 6.10
N ALA A 16 -5.04 -5.63 5.35
CA ALA A 16 -4.97 -5.16 3.98
C ALA A 16 -4.38 -3.74 3.83
N SER A 17 -4.33 -2.91 4.88
CA SER A 17 -3.65 -1.61 4.81
C SER A 17 -2.13 -1.73 4.93
N LEU A 18 -1.61 -2.86 5.43
CA LEU A 18 -0.17 -3.06 5.68
C LEU A 18 0.72 -3.01 4.43
N THR A 19 0.16 -2.96 3.22
CA THR A 19 0.93 -2.56 2.04
C THR A 19 1.57 -1.17 2.17
N GLU A 20 1.06 -0.33 3.08
CA GLU A 20 1.66 0.96 3.42
C GLU A 20 3.05 0.84 4.05
N LEU A 21 3.45 -0.34 4.56
CA LEU A 21 4.84 -0.59 4.98
C LEU A 21 5.84 -0.38 3.83
N PHE A 22 5.38 -0.59 2.59
CA PHE A 22 6.21 -0.50 1.38
C PHE A 22 6.03 0.83 0.62
N ALA A 23 4.97 1.59 0.91
CA ALA A 23 4.63 2.81 0.19
C ALA A 23 5.70 3.93 0.24
N PRO A 24 6.39 4.18 1.37
CA PRO A 24 7.42 5.23 1.43
C PRO A 24 8.54 5.02 0.41
N GLU A 25 8.92 3.76 0.17
CA GLU A 25 10.04 3.43 -0.70
C GLU A 25 9.73 3.77 -2.16
N ILE A 26 8.59 3.32 -2.67
CA ILE A 26 8.18 3.63 -4.06
C ILE A 26 7.93 5.14 -4.25
N HIS A 27 7.46 5.86 -3.22
CA HIS A 27 7.32 7.31 -3.28
C HIS A 27 8.67 8.03 -3.34
N ARG A 28 9.66 7.60 -2.54
CA ARG A 28 11.03 8.14 -2.61
C ARG A 28 11.67 7.90 -3.97
N GLN A 29 11.50 6.71 -4.54
CA GLN A 29 12.02 6.39 -5.87
C GLN A 29 11.46 7.34 -6.94
N ARG A 30 10.15 7.61 -6.93
CA ARG A 30 9.53 8.58 -7.86
C ARG A 30 10.11 9.99 -7.66
N LEU A 31 10.21 10.46 -6.42
CA LEU A 31 10.78 11.78 -6.11
C LEU A 31 12.24 11.93 -6.57
N ALA A 32 13.02 10.87 -6.48
CA ALA A 32 14.43 10.88 -6.90
C ALA A 32 14.62 10.82 -8.42
N THR A 33 13.74 10.11 -9.14
CA THR A 33 13.97 9.73 -10.55
C THR A 33 13.11 10.52 -11.54
N TRP A 34 11.87 10.87 -11.19
CA TRP A 34 10.95 11.52 -12.13
C TRP A 34 11.42 12.89 -12.61
N PRO A 35 11.99 13.78 -11.78
CA PRO A 35 12.51 15.06 -12.27
C PRO A 35 13.60 14.92 -13.35
N GLN A 36 14.33 13.79 -13.35
CA GLN A 36 15.40 13.52 -14.31
C GLN A 36 14.85 12.96 -15.63
N HIS A 37 13.90 12.02 -15.56
CA HIS A 37 13.35 11.34 -16.74
C HIS A 37 12.16 12.06 -17.38
N TYR A 38 11.42 12.84 -16.59
CA TYR A 38 10.18 13.51 -16.99
C TYR A 38 10.20 15.00 -16.56
N PRO A 39 11.13 15.81 -17.09
CA PRO A 39 11.35 17.20 -16.63
C PRO A 39 10.17 18.15 -16.92
N TRP A 40 9.21 17.71 -17.75
CA TRP A 40 7.99 18.43 -18.05
C TRP A 40 6.93 18.32 -16.93
N ILE A 41 7.11 17.42 -15.95
CA ILE A 41 6.24 17.34 -14.77
C ILE A 41 6.58 18.49 -13.83
N GLU A 42 5.60 19.36 -13.57
CA GLU A 42 5.77 20.46 -12.63
C GLU A 42 6.07 19.97 -11.20
N PRO A 43 6.95 20.63 -10.43
CA PRO A 43 7.27 20.24 -9.07
C PRO A 43 6.05 20.11 -8.14
N ALA A 44 5.02 20.94 -8.35
CA ALA A 44 3.77 20.87 -7.60
C ALA A 44 3.05 19.52 -7.78
N GLY A 45 3.21 18.86 -8.93
CA GLY A 45 2.67 17.53 -9.21
C GLY A 45 3.27 16.41 -8.34
N LEU A 46 4.42 16.66 -7.70
CA LEU A 46 5.09 15.70 -6.81
C LEU A 46 4.72 15.85 -5.34
N ALA A 47 3.95 16.88 -4.97
CA ALA A 47 3.59 17.19 -3.58
C ALA A 47 2.87 16.03 -2.87
N TYR A 48 2.07 15.24 -3.61
CA TYR A 48 1.42 14.05 -3.06
C TYR A 48 2.43 13.01 -2.57
N PHE A 49 3.48 12.71 -3.32
CA PHE A 49 4.49 11.74 -2.88
C PHE A 49 5.29 12.26 -1.68
N GLN A 50 5.57 13.55 -1.63
CA GLN A 50 6.26 14.18 -0.50
C GLN A 50 5.46 14.03 0.81
N SER A 51 4.16 14.32 0.77
CA SER A 51 3.30 14.20 1.96
C SER A 51 3.14 12.74 2.42
N ARG A 52 3.14 11.78 1.49
CA ARG A 52 3.07 10.35 1.85
C ARG A 52 4.36 9.83 2.47
N VAL A 53 5.53 10.33 2.09
CA VAL A 53 6.80 9.97 2.74
C VAL A 53 6.87 10.49 4.18
N SER A 54 6.39 11.70 4.44
CA SER A 54 6.39 12.27 5.80
C SER A 54 5.26 11.75 6.70
N GLY A 55 4.12 11.35 6.12
CA GLY A 55 2.93 10.91 6.86
C GLY A 55 2.82 9.41 7.16
N ALA A 56 3.48 8.54 6.38
CA ALA A 56 3.19 7.10 6.39
C ALA A 56 3.55 6.34 7.69
N GLY A 57 4.45 6.86 8.53
CA GLY A 57 4.97 6.09 9.67
C GLY A 57 3.93 5.77 10.76
N ARG A 58 3.12 6.75 11.16
CA ARG A 58 2.26 6.61 12.35
C ARG A 58 1.09 5.64 12.15
N ASP A 59 0.41 5.69 11.01
CA ASP A 59 -0.78 4.88 10.76
C ASP A 59 -0.42 3.40 10.52
N VAL A 60 0.73 3.15 9.88
CA VAL A 60 1.19 1.78 9.60
C VAL A 60 1.78 1.11 10.84
N GLU A 61 2.48 1.84 11.71
CA GLU A 61 2.97 1.33 12.99
C GLU A 61 1.82 0.86 13.87
N TYR A 62 0.75 1.65 13.96
CA TYR A 62 -0.46 1.27 14.70
C TYR A 62 -1.11 0.02 14.11
N SER A 63 -1.28 -0.01 12.78
CA SER A 63 -1.90 -1.14 12.07
C SER A 63 -1.09 -2.44 12.25
N LEU A 64 0.25 -2.34 12.20
CA LEU A 64 1.14 -3.48 12.40
C LEU A 64 1.06 -3.98 13.84
N ALA A 65 1.15 -3.09 14.83
CA ALA A 65 1.04 -3.45 16.24
C ALA A 65 -0.29 -4.15 16.53
N LEU A 66 -1.40 -3.62 16.02
CA LEU A 66 -2.73 -4.20 16.19
C LEU A 66 -2.85 -5.58 15.53
N THR A 67 -2.27 -5.76 14.34
CA THR A 67 -2.24 -7.05 13.64
C THR A 67 -1.46 -8.08 14.46
N LEU A 68 -0.28 -7.72 14.97
CA LEU A 68 0.56 -8.60 15.78
C LEU A 68 -0.09 -8.93 17.14
N GLU A 69 -0.80 -7.98 17.74
CA GLU A 69 -1.53 -8.19 19.00
C GLU A 69 -2.71 -9.17 18.83
N ARG A 70 -3.44 -9.07 17.72
CA ARG A 70 -4.71 -9.80 17.52
C ARG A 70 -4.53 -11.14 16.80
N CYS A 71 -3.59 -11.27 15.88
CA CYS A 71 -3.34 -12.50 15.12
C CYS A 71 -2.37 -13.43 15.86
N ARG A 72 -2.81 -13.99 16.99
CA ARG A 72 -1.95 -14.79 17.90
C ARG A 72 -1.89 -16.28 17.58
N THR A 73 -2.80 -16.79 16.76
CA THR A 73 -2.81 -18.19 16.34
C THR A 73 -2.23 -18.32 14.94
N ARG A 74 -1.70 -19.50 14.61
CA ARG A 74 -1.19 -19.80 13.27
C ARG A 74 -2.22 -19.50 12.18
N ALA A 75 -3.45 -19.97 12.38
CA ALA A 75 -4.56 -19.73 11.44
C ALA A 75 -4.86 -18.23 11.26
N ALA A 76 -4.82 -17.43 12.33
CA ALA A 76 -5.04 -15.99 12.23
C ALA A 76 -3.89 -15.27 11.51
N GLN A 77 -2.65 -15.72 11.71
CA GLN A 77 -1.47 -15.19 11.01
C GLN A 77 -1.50 -15.51 9.52
N GLU A 78 -1.81 -16.76 9.17
CA GLU A 78 -1.98 -17.18 7.78
C GLU A 78 -3.09 -16.36 7.12
N ARG A 79 -4.22 -16.16 7.79
CA ARG A 79 -5.29 -15.31 7.28
C ARG A 79 -4.85 -13.85 7.06
N ALA A 80 -4.07 -13.27 7.98
CA ALA A 80 -3.55 -11.92 7.82
C ALA A 80 -2.61 -11.79 6.60
N ILE A 81 -1.78 -12.82 6.37
CA ILE A 81 -0.89 -12.90 5.20
C ILE A 81 -1.71 -13.02 3.92
N GLU A 82 -2.68 -13.93 3.85
CA GLU A 82 -3.56 -14.08 2.68
C GLU A 82 -4.27 -12.77 2.31
N VAL A 83 -4.71 -12.01 3.32
CA VAL A 83 -5.37 -10.72 3.10
C VAL A 83 -4.39 -9.67 2.56
N LEU A 84 -3.14 -9.68 3.03
CA LEU A 84 -2.08 -8.83 2.50
C LEU A 84 -1.70 -9.21 1.07
N GLU A 85 -1.59 -10.51 0.77
CA GLU A 85 -1.38 -11.03 -0.59
C GLU A 85 -2.51 -10.61 -1.52
N PHE A 86 -3.76 -10.77 -1.12
CA PHE A 86 -4.91 -10.27 -1.87
C PHE A 86 -4.80 -8.76 -2.18
N LYS A 87 -4.31 -7.96 -1.22
CA LYS A 87 -4.10 -6.53 -1.45
C LYS A 87 -3.01 -6.28 -2.50
N LEU A 88 -1.91 -7.03 -2.45
CA LEU A 88 -0.84 -6.96 -3.45
C LEU A 88 -1.35 -7.35 -4.83
N ASP A 89 -2.18 -8.39 -4.95
CA ASP A 89 -2.79 -8.80 -6.21
C ASP A 89 -3.67 -7.70 -6.81
N VAL A 90 -4.43 -6.97 -5.99
CA VAL A 90 -5.22 -5.82 -6.48
C VAL A 90 -4.31 -4.75 -7.08
N LEU A 91 -3.20 -4.41 -6.41
CA LEU A 91 -2.24 -3.41 -6.90
C LEU A 91 -1.58 -3.90 -8.20
N TRP A 92 -1.27 -5.19 -8.28
CA TRP A 92 -0.68 -5.80 -9.46
C TRP A 92 -1.64 -5.78 -10.64
N GLN A 93 -2.90 -6.18 -10.45
CA GLN A 93 -3.92 -6.16 -11.50
C GLN A 93 -4.19 -4.76 -12.05
N MET A 94 -4.12 -3.72 -11.21
CA MET A 94 -4.19 -2.33 -11.68
C MET A 94 -3.03 -2.01 -12.63
N ASN A 95 -1.83 -2.48 -12.31
CA ASN A 95 -0.65 -2.31 -13.16
C ASN A 95 -0.76 -3.13 -14.46
N ASP A 96 -1.21 -4.38 -14.40
CA ASP A 96 -1.45 -5.22 -15.58
C ASP A 96 -2.45 -4.59 -16.54
N ALA A 97 -3.54 -4.01 -16.01
CA ALA A 97 -4.53 -3.33 -16.84
C ALA A 97 -3.94 -2.09 -17.56
N MET A 98 -3.08 -1.32 -16.88
CA MET A 98 -2.37 -0.20 -17.51
C MET A 98 -1.37 -0.69 -18.56
N ALA A 99 -0.63 -1.77 -18.27
CA ALA A 99 0.32 -2.37 -19.21
C ALA A 99 -0.37 -2.92 -20.45
N LEU A 100 -1.53 -3.56 -20.30
CA LEU A 100 -2.30 -4.07 -21.43
C LEU A 100 -2.83 -2.94 -22.34
N ALA A 101 -3.18 -1.79 -21.77
CA ALA A 101 -3.78 -0.68 -22.51
C ALA A 101 -2.75 0.30 -23.10
N TYR A 102 -1.60 0.48 -22.44
CA TYR A 102 -0.64 1.54 -22.75
C TYR A 102 0.83 1.08 -22.80
N GLY A 103 1.09 -0.21 -22.54
CA GLY A 103 2.43 -0.82 -22.49
C GLY A 103 2.80 -1.59 -23.75
#